data_AF-A0A8T1WGH0-F1
#
_entry.id   AF-A0A8T1WGH0-F1
#
_cell.length_a   1.000
_cell.length_b   1.000
_cell.length_c   1.000
_cell.angle_alpha   90.00
_cell.angle_beta   90.00
_cell.angle_gamma   90.00
#
_symmetry.space_group_name_H-M   'P 1'
#
loop_
_entity.id
_entity.type
_entity.pdbx_description
1 polymer ?
#
loop_
_entity_poly.entity_id
_entity_poly.type
_entity_poly.pdbx_seq_one_letter_code
_entity_poly.pdbx_strand_id
1 'polypeptide(L)'
;MGVIDRRIATRLHQANDIAFANWIRTERHIYAMSPGAMLDWLSMTPYAFRHVLAYLPFPEPAAQRCSRQQLERWREVEMYLQQVHTIERIWKDEDSEDRARTYCATWLEHCRQANADDAMAIARDRARWEEISYLVDASLLRFRPVNIPLDHWFVLHVLPFTILSWKDTAMSRAPTSAMALWYSEYL
;
A
#
# COMPACT_ATOMS: atom_id res chain seq x y z
N MET A 1 0.30 15.75 27.26
CA MET A 1 1.54 15.66 26.46
C MET A 1 2.55 16.66 26.99
N GLY A 2 3.60 16.17 27.64
CA GLY A 2 4.56 16.97 28.39
C GLY A 2 5.70 17.56 27.53
N VAL A 3 6.51 18.42 28.13
CA VAL A 3 7.70 19.05 27.50
C VAL A 3 8.72 17.99 27.03
N ILE A 4 8.79 16.84 27.72
CA ILE A 4 9.66 15.72 27.39
C ILE A 4 9.22 15.05 26.07
N ASP A 5 7.92 14.84 25.87
CA ASP A 5 7.36 14.26 24.64
C ASP A 5 7.71 15.11 23.41
N ARG A 6 7.62 16.45 23.55
CA ARG A 6 7.98 17.39 22.48
C ARG A 6 9.46 17.31 22.12
N ARG A 7 10.34 17.25 23.12
CA ARG A 7 11.80 17.15 22.88
C ARG A 7 12.17 15.86 22.17
N ILE A 8 11.53 14.75 22.54
CA ILE A 8 11.73 13.46 21.86
C ILE A 8 11.25 13.56 20.41
N ALA A 9 10.03 14.07 20.17
CA ALA A 9 9.50 14.24 18.83
C ALA A 9 10.41 15.09 17.93
N THR A 10 10.93 16.22 18.45
CA THR A 10 11.89 17.06 17.71
C THR A 10 13.14 16.29 17.30
N ARG A 11 13.71 15.48 18.19
CA ARG A 11 14.91 14.68 17.88
C ARG A 11 14.64 13.62 16.82
N LEU A 12 13.50 12.95 16.88
CA LEU A 12 13.10 11.95 15.87
C LEU A 12 12.95 12.61 14.49
N HIS A 13 12.31 13.80 14.43
CA HIS A 13 12.19 14.54 13.18
C HIS A 13 13.54 15.02 12.64
N GLN A 14 14.45 15.51 13.49
CA GLN A 14 15.80 15.90 13.06
C GLN A 14 16.58 14.72 12.48
N ALA A 15 16.52 13.55 13.10
CA ALA A 15 17.15 12.35 12.57
C ALA A 15 16.59 11.96 11.19
N ASN A 16 15.26 12.05 11.02
CA ASN A 16 14.62 11.83 9.74
C ASN A 16 15.02 12.87 8.69
N ASP A 17 15.07 14.16 9.04
CA ASP A 17 15.43 15.23 8.09
C ASP A 17 16.87 15.03 7.56
N ILE A 18 17.81 14.60 8.43
CA ILE A 18 19.19 14.26 8.04
C ILE A 18 19.22 13.03 7.11
N ALA A 19 18.53 11.96 7.48
CA ALA A 19 18.47 10.75 6.65
C ALA A 19 17.84 11.06 5.29
N PHE A 20 16.75 11.82 5.29
CA PHE A 20 16.04 12.21 4.10
C PHE A 20 16.90 13.07 3.15
N ALA A 21 17.66 14.04 3.67
CA ALA A 21 18.60 14.83 2.87
C ALA A 21 19.69 13.95 2.22
N ASN A 22 20.17 12.93 2.94
CA ASN A 22 21.10 11.95 2.38
C ASN A 22 20.45 11.09 1.29
N TRP A 23 19.21 10.65 1.50
CA TRP A 23 18.46 9.89 0.50
C TRP A 23 18.23 10.71 -0.78
N ILE A 24 17.88 12.00 -0.68
CA ILE A 24 17.80 12.88 -1.86
C ILE A 24 19.15 12.92 -2.59
N ARG A 25 20.25 13.10 -1.87
CA ARG A 25 21.58 13.23 -2.49
C ARG A 25 21.99 11.96 -3.24
N THR A 26 21.59 10.79 -2.74
CA THR A 26 22.04 9.48 -3.23
C THR A 26 21.06 8.87 -4.22
N GLU A 27 19.76 8.89 -3.91
CA GLU A 27 18.74 8.08 -4.61
C GLU A 27 17.81 8.89 -5.52
N ARG A 28 17.79 10.24 -5.45
CA ARG A 28 16.81 11.07 -6.21
C ARG A 28 16.76 10.79 -7.71
N HIS A 29 17.90 10.41 -8.28
CA HIS A 29 18.08 10.21 -9.71
C HIS A 29 17.43 8.91 -10.19
N ILE A 30 17.34 7.90 -9.32
CA ILE A 30 16.69 6.62 -9.60
C ILE A 30 15.18 6.81 -9.77
N TYR A 31 14.59 7.74 -9.02
CA TYR A 31 13.15 7.93 -8.96
C TYR A 31 12.63 9.16 -9.74
N ALA A 32 13.49 9.86 -10.50
CA ALA A 32 13.12 11.01 -11.34
C ALA A 32 12.27 12.09 -10.61
N MET A 33 12.66 12.43 -9.38
CA MET A 33 11.88 13.31 -8.50
C MET A 33 11.76 14.76 -8.97
N SER A 34 10.58 15.37 -8.80
CA SER A 34 10.35 16.81 -9.00
C SER A 34 10.56 17.64 -7.71
N PRO A 35 11.28 18.77 -7.73
CA PRO A 35 11.69 19.50 -6.51
C PRO A 35 10.61 20.24 -5.72
N GLY A 36 9.42 20.49 -6.28
CA GLY A 36 8.49 21.52 -5.75
C GLY A 36 7.38 21.05 -4.81
N ALA A 37 6.99 19.78 -4.85
CA ALA A 37 5.84 19.25 -4.09
C ALA A 37 6.08 17.80 -3.68
N MET A 38 7.18 17.58 -2.97
CA MET A 38 7.76 16.26 -2.74
C MET A 38 6.83 15.27 -2.04
N LEU A 39 6.04 15.68 -1.04
CA LEU A 39 5.07 14.79 -0.39
C LEU A 39 3.85 14.50 -1.27
N ASP A 40 3.42 15.46 -2.08
CA ASP A 40 2.35 15.22 -3.06
C ASP A 40 2.82 14.27 -4.16
N TRP A 41 4.06 14.45 -4.63
CA TRP A 41 4.69 13.57 -5.60
C TRP A 41 4.93 12.16 -5.03
N LEU A 42 5.43 12.05 -3.78
CA LEU A 42 5.61 10.77 -3.09
C LEU A 42 4.28 10.05 -2.90
N SER A 43 3.19 10.77 -2.57
CA SER A 43 1.85 10.17 -2.44
C SER A 43 1.34 9.54 -3.74
N MET A 44 1.83 10.01 -4.89
CA MET A 44 1.51 9.46 -6.22
C MET A 44 2.55 8.46 -6.73
N THR A 45 3.67 8.28 -6.02
CA THR A 45 4.79 7.41 -6.44
C THR A 45 5.10 6.39 -5.33
N PRO A 46 4.27 5.34 -5.18
CA PRO A 46 4.36 4.39 -4.07
C PRO A 46 5.74 3.77 -3.89
N TYR A 47 6.40 3.37 -4.96
CA TYR A 47 7.75 2.76 -4.88
C TYR A 47 8.79 3.71 -4.28
N ALA A 48 8.78 4.98 -4.70
CA ALA A 48 9.66 5.99 -4.13
C ALA A 48 9.30 6.26 -2.67
N PHE A 49 8.01 6.30 -2.34
CA PHE A 49 7.55 6.56 -0.99
C PHE A 49 7.88 5.44 0.00
N ARG A 50 7.64 4.18 -0.39
CA ARG A 50 8.05 2.99 0.36
C ARG A 50 9.56 2.99 0.59
N HIS A 51 10.35 3.32 -0.43
CA HIS A 51 11.81 3.36 -0.30
C HIS A 51 12.28 4.48 0.64
N VAL A 52 11.70 5.68 0.54
CA VAL A 52 11.98 6.77 1.48
C VAL A 52 11.70 6.30 2.90
N LEU A 53 10.52 5.77 3.17
CA LEU A 53 10.14 5.34 4.52
C LEU A 53 11.06 4.23 5.06
N ALA A 54 11.48 3.28 4.21
CA ALA A 54 12.45 2.25 4.59
C ALA A 54 13.86 2.81 4.86
N TYR A 55 14.21 3.95 4.25
CA TYR A 55 15.49 4.62 4.47
C TYR A 55 15.50 5.45 5.77
N LEU A 56 14.32 5.90 6.24
CA LEU A 56 14.23 6.72 7.44
C LEU A 56 14.43 5.88 8.71
N PRO A 57 15.16 6.40 9.71
CA PRO A 57 15.33 5.69 10.98
C PRO A 57 14.03 5.59 11.77
N PHE A 58 13.09 6.54 11.57
CA PHE A 58 11.80 6.58 12.24
C PHE A 58 10.69 6.86 11.21
N PRO A 59 10.11 5.85 10.55
CA PRO A 59 9.07 6.06 9.54
C PRO A 59 7.75 6.59 10.11
N GLU A 60 7.40 6.24 11.36
CA GLU A 60 6.11 6.62 11.97
C GLU A 60 5.96 8.15 12.08
N PRO A 61 6.93 8.89 12.64
CA PRO A 61 6.83 10.35 12.73
C PRO A 61 6.89 11.03 11.35
N ALA A 62 7.46 10.37 10.33
CA ALA A 62 7.45 10.90 8.96
C ALA A 62 6.06 10.78 8.34
N ALA A 63 5.41 9.61 8.47
CA ALA A 63 4.04 9.39 8.00
C ALA A 63 3.02 10.31 8.69
N GLN A 64 3.25 10.65 9.97
CA GLN A 64 2.41 11.61 10.70
C GLN A 64 2.49 13.06 10.18
N ARG A 65 3.51 13.41 9.39
CA ARG A 65 3.62 14.74 8.75
C ARG A 65 2.79 14.84 7.47
N CYS A 66 2.34 13.72 6.91
CA CYS A 66 1.48 13.74 5.74
C CYS A 66 0.13 14.35 6.10
N SER A 67 -0.38 15.19 5.21
CA SER A 67 -1.76 15.65 5.31
C SER A 67 -2.72 14.47 5.13
N ARG A 68 -3.95 14.62 5.63
CA ARG A 68 -5.00 13.61 5.43
C ARG A 68 -5.17 13.26 3.95
N GLN A 69 -5.19 14.27 3.08
CA GLN A 69 -5.34 14.09 1.63
C GLN A 69 -4.16 13.32 1.01
N GLN A 70 -2.92 13.56 1.47
CA GLN A 70 -1.75 12.81 0.99
C GLN A 70 -1.80 11.36 1.43
N LEU A 71 -2.25 11.09 2.66
CA LEU A 71 -2.44 9.73 3.16
C LEU A 71 -3.55 9.00 2.40
N GLU A 72 -4.68 9.66 2.13
CA GLU A 72 -5.80 9.08 1.37
C GLU A 72 -5.33 8.67 -0.03
N ARG A 73 -4.69 9.57 -0.78
CA ARG A 73 -4.13 9.28 -2.10
C ARG A 73 -3.14 8.12 -2.06
N TRP A 74 -2.18 8.18 -1.14
CA TRP A 74 -1.18 7.12 -1.04
C TRP A 74 -1.82 5.75 -0.77
N ARG A 75 -2.76 5.68 0.18
CA ARG A 75 -3.45 4.43 0.53
C ARG A 75 -4.26 3.84 -0.62
N GLU A 76 -4.92 4.69 -1.41
CA GLU A 76 -5.66 4.25 -2.59
C GLU A 76 -4.73 3.63 -3.64
N VAL A 77 -3.60 4.27 -3.93
CA VAL A 77 -2.62 3.75 -4.88
C VAL A 77 -2.00 2.44 -4.36
N GLU A 78 -1.68 2.36 -3.06
CA GLU A 78 -1.14 1.14 -2.42
C GLU A 78 -2.12 -0.04 -2.51
N MET A 79 -3.41 0.21 -2.25
CA MET A 79 -4.45 -0.80 -2.43
C MET A 79 -4.54 -1.27 -3.87
N TYR A 80 -4.58 -0.33 -4.82
CA TYR A 80 -4.62 -0.64 -6.25
C TYR A 80 -3.45 -1.54 -6.67
N LEU A 81 -2.23 -1.19 -6.26
CA LEU A 81 -1.05 -1.99 -6.56
C LEU A 81 -1.15 -3.41 -5.97
N GLN A 82 -1.66 -3.55 -4.74
CA GLN A 82 -1.84 -4.87 -4.14
C GLN A 82 -2.91 -5.70 -4.88
N GLN A 83 -4.01 -5.08 -5.28
CA GLN A 83 -5.08 -5.73 -6.04
C GLN A 83 -4.56 -6.23 -7.39
N VAL A 84 -3.94 -5.34 -8.18
CA VAL A 84 -3.35 -5.68 -9.48
C VAL A 84 -2.31 -6.78 -9.34
N HIS A 85 -1.38 -6.66 -8.37
CA HIS A 85 -0.37 -7.69 -8.14
C HIS A 85 -0.99 -9.06 -7.81
N THR A 86 -2.10 -9.07 -7.05
CA THR A 86 -2.78 -10.31 -6.71
C THR A 86 -3.48 -10.92 -7.93
N ILE A 87 -4.13 -10.11 -8.76
CA ILE A 87 -4.76 -10.56 -10.01
C ILE A 87 -3.68 -11.09 -10.98
N GLU A 88 -2.53 -10.40 -11.09
CA GLU A 88 -1.39 -10.86 -11.89
C GLU A 88 -0.81 -12.18 -11.39
N ARG A 89 -0.77 -12.38 -10.07
CA ARG A 89 -0.31 -13.64 -9.48
C ARG A 89 -1.22 -14.79 -9.89
N ILE A 90 -2.54 -14.64 -9.76
CA ILE A 90 -3.50 -15.67 -10.17
C ILE A 90 -3.39 -15.95 -11.68
N TRP A 91 -3.20 -14.92 -12.50
CA TRP A 91 -3.03 -15.08 -13.94
C TRP A 91 -1.77 -15.87 -14.31
N LYS A 92 -0.65 -15.59 -13.64
CA LYS A 92 0.66 -16.21 -13.91
C LYS A 92 0.86 -17.55 -13.21
N ASP A 93 0.04 -17.88 -12.24
CA ASP A 93 0.10 -19.14 -11.50
C ASP A 93 -0.36 -20.30 -12.41
N GLU A 94 0.54 -21.25 -12.65
CA GLU A 94 0.30 -22.41 -13.52
C GLU A 94 -0.59 -23.45 -12.84
N ASP A 95 -0.68 -23.43 -11.50
CA ASP A 95 -1.54 -24.32 -10.72
C ASP A 95 -2.99 -23.79 -10.62
N SER A 96 -3.22 -22.53 -11.02
CA SER A 96 -4.55 -21.92 -11.05
C SER A 96 -5.39 -22.44 -12.22
N GLU A 97 -6.70 -22.61 -12.00
CA GLU A 97 -7.62 -23.06 -13.05
C GLU A 97 -7.58 -22.14 -14.28
N ASP A 98 -7.63 -22.72 -15.49
CA ASP A 98 -7.59 -21.96 -16.75
C ASP A 98 -8.68 -20.87 -16.83
N ARG A 99 -9.85 -21.15 -16.24
CA ARG A 99 -10.95 -20.18 -16.17
C ARG A 99 -10.58 -18.98 -15.29
N ALA A 100 -9.95 -19.20 -14.14
CA ALA A 100 -9.47 -18.13 -13.26
C ALA A 100 -8.39 -17.30 -13.94
N ARG A 101 -7.43 -17.97 -14.60
CA ARG A 101 -6.34 -17.29 -15.33
C ARG A 101 -6.87 -16.44 -16.48
N THR A 102 -7.81 -16.95 -17.25
CA THR A 102 -8.47 -16.22 -18.35
C THR A 102 -9.23 -15.01 -17.84
N TYR A 103 -10.00 -15.18 -16.76
CA TYR A 103 -10.73 -14.09 -16.11
C TYR A 103 -9.80 -12.97 -15.64
N CYS A 104 -8.72 -13.33 -14.94
CA CYS A 104 -7.70 -12.38 -14.48
C CYS A 104 -7.00 -11.66 -15.65
N ALA A 105 -6.69 -12.37 -16.73
CA ALA A 105 -6.08 -11.76 -17.91
C ALA A 105 -6.98 -10.65 -18.50
N THR A 106 -8.28 -10.93 -18.68
CA THR A 106 -9.25 -9.94 -19.16
C THR A 106 -9.40 -8.77 -18.19
N TRP A 107 -9.44 -9.04 -16.88
CA TRP A 107 -9.56 -8.00 -15.87
C TRP A 107 -8.34 -7.07 -15.85
N LEU A 108 -7.13 -7.62 -15.93
CA LEU A 108 -5.90 -6.83 -16.02
C LEU A 108 -5.89 -5.97 -17.29
N GLU A 109 -6.37 -6.52 -18.40
CA GLU A 109 -6.45 -5.76 -19.65
C GLU A 109 -7.39 -4.56 -19.52
N HIS A 110 -8.56 -4.71 -18.88
CA HIS A 110 -9.44 -3.59 -18.59
C HIS A 110 -8.78 -2.53 -17.70
N CYS A 111 -7.98 -2.94 -16.70
CA CYS A 111 -7.23 -1.99 -15.87
C CYS A 111 -6.19 -1.21 -16.69
N ARG A 112 -5.50 -1.88 -17.63
CA ARG A 112 -4.45 -1.26 -18.47
C ARG A 112 -5.00 -0.27 -19.50
N GLN A 113 -6.21 -0.52 -20.00
CA GLN A 113 -6.85 0.33 -21.00
C GLN A 113 -7.54 1.57 -20.40
N ALA A 114 -7.80 1.54 -19.10
CA ALA A 114 -8.46 2.63 -18.39
C ALA A 114 -7.50 3.77 -18.02
N ASN A 115 -8.04 4.96 -17.74
CA ASN A 115 -7.27 6.01 -17.06
C ASN A 115 -7.03 5.62 -15.58
N ALA A 116 -6.21 6.38 -14.86
CA ALA A 116 -5.80 6.03 -13.50
C ALA A 116 -6.97 5.83 -12.52
N ASP A 117 -7.94 6.75 -12.51
CA ASP A 117 -9.08 6.70 -11.58
C ASP A 117 -10.01 5.52 -11.91
N ASP A 118 -10.28 5.31 -13.19
CA ASP A 118 -11.09 4.18 -13.66
C ASP A 118 -10.38 2.84 -13.43
N ALA A 119 -9.07 2.76 -13.63
CA ALA A 119 -8.29 1.56 -13.35
C ALA A 119 -8.37 1.16 -11.87
N MET A 120 -8.28 2.14 -10.95
CA MET A 120 -8.48 1.89 -9.53
C MET A 120 -9.90 1.41 -9.22
N ALA A 121 -10.90 1.99 -9.87
CA ALA A 121 -12.30 1.57 -9.72
C ALA A 121 -12.54 0.14 -10.22
N ILE A 122 -11.96 -0.22 -11.37
CA ILE A 122 -12.04 -1.56 -11.97
C ILE A 122 -11.33 -2.59 -11.09
N ALA A 123 -10.13 -2.29 -10.58
CA ALA A 123 -9.37 -3.23 -9.75
C ALA A 123 -10.03 -3.51 -8.39
N ARG A 124 -10.77 -2.54 -7.84
CA ARG A 124 -11.52 -2.70 -6.57
C ARG A 124 -12.95 -3.18 -6.75
N ASP A 125 -13.39 -3.46 -7.98
CA ASP A 125 -14.75 -3.87 -8.30
C ASP A 125 -15.15 -5.11 -7.49
N ARG A 126 -16.13 -4.93 -6.61
CA ARG A 126 -16.60 -5.97 -5.71
C ARG A 126 -17.22 -7.14 -6.46
N ALA A 127 -18.00 -6.90 -7.51
CA ALA A 127 -18.66 -7.96 -8.25
C ALA A 127 -17.63 -8.87 -8.94
N ARG A 128 -16.53 -8.29 -9.43
CA ARG A 128 -15.41 -9.07 -10.00
C ARG A 128 -14.70 -9.92 -8.96
N TRP A 129 -14.47 -9.36 -7.76
CA TRP A 129 -13.90 -10.11 -6.64
C TRP A 129 -14.84 -11.22 -6.14
N GLU A 130 -16.15 -11.01 -6.16
CA GLU A 130 -17.14 -12.03 -5.84
C GLU A 130 -17.16 -13.14 -6.90
N GLU A 131 -17.09 -12.79 -8.18
CA GLU A 131 -17.07 -13.76 -9.28
C GLU A 131 -15.82 -14.67 -9.24
N ILE A 132 -14.63 -14.08 -9.04
CA ILE A 132 -13.40 -14.87 -8.96
C ILE A 132 -13.33 -15.72 -7.69
N SER A 133 -14.05 -15.37 -6.62
CA SER A 133 -14.07 -16.14 -5.37
C SER A 133 -14.61 -17.56 -5.52
N TYR A 134 -15.39 -17.83 -6.58
CA TYR A 134 -15.85 -19.18 -6.92
C TYR A 134 -14.79 -20.03 -7.64
N LEU A 135 -13.67 -19.42 -8.05
CA LEU A 135 -12.62 -20.03 -8.86
C LEU A 135 -11.27 -20.12 -8.13
N VAL A 136 -11.11 -19.42 -7.00
CA VAL A 136 -9.84 -19.33 -6.27
C VAL A 136 -10.04 -19.43 -4.77
N ASP A 137 -8.99 -19.82 -4.04
CA ASP A 137 -9.00 -19.86 -2.59
C ASP A 137 -9.25 -18.48 -1.97
N ALA A 138 -10.01 -18.44 -0.87
CA ALA A 138 -10.38 -17.21 -0.17
C ALA A 138 -9.17 -16.38 0.29
N SER A 139 -8.02 -17.01 0.54
CA SER A 139 -6.76 -16.35 0.88
C SER A 139 -6.19 -15.46 -0.24
N LEU A 140 -6.63 -15.66 -1.48
CA LEU A 140 -6.22 -14.85 -2.63
C LEU A 140 -7.11 -13.61 -2.82
N LEU A 141 -8.21 -13.48 -2.07
CA LEU A 141 -9.14 -12.38 -2.23
C LEU A 141 -8.60 -11.09 -1.58
N ARG A 142 -8.90 -9.95 -2.21
CA ARG A 142 -8.44 -8.60 -1.78
C ARG A 142 -9.56 -7.57 -1.68
N PHE A 143 -10.81 -7.99 -1.75
CA PHE A 143 -11.93 -7.08 -1.53
C PHE A 143 -12.07 -6.76 -0.04
N ARG A 144 -12.60 -5.57 0.25
CA ARG A 144 -12.92 -5.13 1.60
C ARG A 144 -14.21 -5.81 2.10
N PRO A 145 -14.18 -6.52 3.23
CA PRO A 145 -15.38 -6.96 3.95
C PRO A 145 -16.31 -5.79 4.30
N VAL A 146 -17.63 -5.99 4.23
CA VAL A 146 -18.64 -4.91 4.42
C VAL A 146 -18.55 -4.29 5.82
N ASN A 147 -18.19 -5.10 6.82
CA ASN A 147 -18.08 -4.70 8.22
C ASN A 147 -16.83 -3.88 8.55
N ILE A 148 -15.88 -3.73 7.60
CA ILE A 148 -14.65 -2.96 7.83
C ILE A 148 -14.82 -1.55 7.25
N PRO A 149 -14.70 -0.48 8.06
CA PRO A 149 -14.72 0.89 7.56
C PRO A 149 -13.66 1.11 6.48
N LEU A 150 -13.99 1.90 5.46
CA LEU A 150 -13.10 2.11 4.31
C LEU A 150 -11.76 2.72 4.74
N ASP A 151 -11.80 3.69 5.64
CA ASP A 151 -10.60 4.35 6.18
C ASP A 151 -9.68 3.35 6.90
N HIS A 152 -10.25 2.38 7.64
CA HIS A 152 -9.47 1.34 8.33
C HIS A 152 -8.83 0.39 7.32
N TRP A 153 -9.60 -0.02 6.31
CA TRP A 153 -9.11 -0.88 5.23
C TRP A 153 -7.91 -0.24 4.52
N PHE A 154 -8.05 1.03 4.14
CA PHE A 154 -6.98 1.82 3.52
C PHE A 154 -5.73 1.94 4.39
N VAL A 155 -5.87 2.10 5.71
CA VAL A 155 -4.72 2.14 6.63
C VAL A 155 -3.89 0.86 6.55
N LEU A 156 -4.52 -0.32 6.45
CA LEU A 156 -3.81 -1.61 6.41
C LEU A 156 -2.75 -1.67 5.29
N HIS A 157 -3.00 -1.01 4.16
CA HIS A 157 -2.10 -1.01 3.02
C HIS A 157 -0.84 -0.15 3.23
N VAL A 158 -0.81 0.73 4.23
CA VAL A 158 0.34 1.61 4.52
C VAL A 158 1.08 1.27 5.82
N LEU A 159 0.46 0.51 6.72
CA LEU A 159 1.11 0.06 7.96
C LEU A 159 2.46 -0.65 7.73
N PRO A 160 2.63 -1.49 6.68
CA PRO A 160 3.91 -2.14 6.41
C PRO A 160 5.09 -1.20 6.21
N PHE A 161 4.81 0.04 5.80
CA PHE A 161 5.82 1.04 5.48
C PHE A 161 5.96 2.10 6.56
N THR A 162 4.95 2.27 7.41
CA THR A 162 4.94 3.33 8.43
C THR A 162 5.35 2.83 9.80
N ILE A 163 5.24 1.53 10.10
CA ILE A 163 5.56 0.95 11.42
C ILE A 163 6.86 0.14 11.34
N LEU A 164 7.89 0.54 12.08
CA LEU A 164 9.20 -0.10 12.10
C LEU A 164 9.14 -1.56 12.60
N SER A 165 8.30 -1.81 13.61
CA SER A 165 8.05 -3.15 14.15
C SER A 165 7.01 -3.95 13.37
N TRP A 166 6.57 -3.47 12.19
CA TRP A 166 5.58 -4.19 11.40
C TRP A 166 6.02 -5.62 11.10
N LYS A 167 7.30 -5.81 10.80
CA LYS A 167 7.91 -7.12 10.52
C LYS A 167 7.67 -8.16 11.62
N ASP A 168 7.44 -7.74 12.86
CA ASP A 168 7.23 -8.62 14.01
C ASP A 168 5.74 -9.02 14.18
N THR A 169 4.84 -8.41 13.41
CA THR A 169 3.39 -8.71 13.46
C THR A 169 3.05 -10.08 12.85
N ALA A 170 1.84 -10.58 13.11
CA ALA A 170 1.35 -11.77 12.40
C ALA A 170 1.09 -11.47 10.90
N MET A 171 0.57 -10.27 10.61
CA MET A 171 0.25 -9.82 9.26
C MET A 171 1.49 -9.71 8.34
N SER A 172 2.62 -9.23 8.86
CA SER A 172 3.87 -9.17 8.08
C SER A 172 4.42 -10.54 7.68
N ARG A 173 4.15 -11.57 8.48
CA ARG A 173 4.63 -12.94 8.24
C ARG A 173 3.80 -13.68 7.18
N ALA A 174 2.66 -13.12 6.78
CA ALA A 174 1.79 -13.66 5.74
C ALA A 174 1.34 -12.56 4.75
N PRO A 175 2.27 -11.88 4.06
CA PRO A 175 1.98 -10.70 3.23
C PRO A 175 1.11 -11.03 1.99
N THR A 176 1.02 -12.31 1.66
CA THR A 176 0.31 -12.85 0.50
C THR A 176 -1.06 -13.43 0.82
N SER A 177 -1.45 -13.46 2.10
CA SER A 177 -2.78 -13.88 2.55
C SER A 177 -3.80 -12.74 2.43
N ALA A 178 -5.09 -13.08 2.48
CA ALA A 178 -6.16 -12.09 2.45
C ALA A 178 -6.12 -11.25 3.72
N MET A 179 -5.82 -9.95 3.58
CA MET A 179 -5.76 -9.02 4.71
C MET A 179 -7.07 -8.94 5.50
N ALA A 180 -8.19 -9.27 4.84
CA ALA A 180 -9.50 -9.40 5.46
C ALA A 180 -9.53 -10.43 6.59
N LEU A 181 -8.87 -11.59 6.41
CA LEU A 181 -8.81 -12.66 7.41
C LEU A 181 -8.07 -12.15 8.67
N TRP A 182 -6.94 -11.48 8.47
CA TRP A 182 -6.16 -10.93 9.57
C TRP A 182 -6.86 -9.79 10.30
N TYR A 183 -7.59 -8.93 9.58
CA TYR A 183 -8.37 -7.89 10.24
C TYR A 183 -9.39 -8.50 11.20
N SER A 184 -10.16 -9.51 10.78
CA SER A 184 -11.13 -10.15 11.67
C SER A 184 -10.50 -10.92 12.84
N GLU A 185 -9.28 -11.42 12.69
CA GLU A 185 -8.60 -12.20 13.73
C GLU A 185 -7.91 -11.33 14.80
N TYR A 186 -7.45 -10.13 14.46
CA TYR A 186 -6.57 -9.33 15.32
C TYR A 186 -7.03 -7.89 15.59
N LEU A 187 -8.10 -7.40 14.95
CA LEU A 187 -8.62 -6.02 15.08
C LEU A 187 -10.14 -5.99 15.29
#